data_AF-A0A183FBS2-F1
#
_entry.id   AF-A0A183FBS2-F1
#
_cell.length_a   1.000
_cell.length_b   1.000
_cell.length_c   1.000
_cell.angle_alpha   90.00
_cell.angle_beta   90.00
_cell.angle_gamma   90.00
#
_symmetry.space_group_name_H-M   'P 1'
#
loop_
_entity.id
_entity.type
_entity.pdbx_description
1 polymer ?
#
loop_
_entity_poly.entity_id
_entity_poly.type
_entity_poly.pdbx_seq_one_letter_code
_entity_poly.pdbx_strand_id
1 'polypeptide(L)' 'MKVVVAAEQRMYHFFSAYAPQAGCSERAKDEFWTLLDEKTAEAPSEDAVVIAGDLNVMWGLRKMVAAVTAVSDMEHATLM' A
#
# COMPACT_ATOMS: atom_id res chain seq x y z
N MET A 1 -5.18 8.86 3.01
CA MET A 1 -6.08 8.53 4.14
C MET A 1 -5.62 7.19 4.71
N LYS A 2 -5.66 7.02 6.04
CA LYS A 2 -5.37 5.74 6.72
C LYS A 2 -6.62 5.28 7.45
N VAL A 3 -7.04 4.04 7.22
CA VAL A 3 -8.13 3.38 7.96
C VAL A 3 -7.57 2.13 8.61
N VAL A 4 -7.87 1.93 9.89
CA VAL A 4 -7.47 0.73 10.61
C VAL A 4 -8.72 -0.09 10.92
N VAL A 5 -8.72 -1.35 10.50
CA VAL A 5 -9.84 -2.27 10.68
C VAL A 5 -9.36 -3.47 11.47
N ALA A 6 -10.09 -3.85 12.51
CA ALA A 6 -9.88 -5.10 13.22
C ALA A 6 -10.69 -6.22 12.54
N ALA A 7 -10.05 -7.30 12.11
CA ALA A 7 -10.73 -8.48 11.57
C ALA A 7 -9.97 -9.75 11.94
N GLU A 8 -10.70 -10.82 12.29
CA GLU A 8 -10.17 -12.17 12.54
C GLU A 8 -8.84 -12.21 13.33
N GLN A 9 -8.78 -11.42 14.42
CA GLN A 9 -7.64 -11.33 15.35
C GLN A 9 -6.41 -10.53 14.89
N ARG A 10 -6.47 -9.84 13.75
CA ARG A 10 -5.41 -8.92 13.30
C ARG A 10 -5.93 -7.52 13.03
N MET A 11 -5.06 -6.53 13.12
CA MET A 11 -5.35 -5.20 12.60
C MET A 11 -4.85 -5.09 11.16
N TYR A 12 -5.66 -4.43 10.35
CA TYR A 12 -5.38 -4.14 8.96
C TYR A 12 -5.27 -2.63 8.79
N HIS A 13 -4.12 -2.15 8.36
CA HIS A 13 -3.87 -0.76 8.02
C HIS A 13 -4.04 -0.54 6.53
N PHE A 14 -5.16 0.07 6.15
CA PHE A 14 -5.45 0.46 4.79
C PHE A 14 -4.94 1.86 4.50
N PHE A 15 -4.14 1.99 3.46
CA PHE A 15 -3.68 3.26 2.92
C PHE A 15 -4.23 3.46 1.51
N SER A 16 -4.70 4.67 1.24
CA SER A 16 -4.97 5.14 -0.12
C SER A 16 -3.82 6.01 -0.60
N ALA A 17 -3.21 5.70 -1.75
CA ALA A 17 -2.11 6.49 -2.30
C ALA A 17 -2.22 6.65 -3.83
N TYR A 18 -1.80 7.81 -4.34
CA TYR A 18 -1.69 8.10 -5.76
C TYR A 18 -0.27 8.59 -6.06
N ALA A 19 0.44 7.87 -6.91
CA ALA A 19 1.79 8.20 -7.30
C ALA A 19 1.81 9.44 -8.21
N PRO A 20 2.91 10.21 -8.18
CA PRO A 20 3.11 11.32 -9.10
C PRO A 20 3.01 10.88 -10.57
N GLN A 21 2.40 11.72 -11.40
CA GLN A 21 2.23 11.47 -12.84
C GLN A 21 3.58 11.43 -13.57
N ALA A 22 3.61 10.87 -14.78
CA ALA A 22 4.85 10.69 -15.56
C ALA A 22 5.64 11.98 -15.84
N GLY A 23 5.00 13.15 -15.77
CA GLY A 23 5.63 14.48 -15.92
C GLY A 23 6.15 15.11 -14.62
N CYS A 24 5.95 14.47 -13.46
CA CYS A 24 6.51 14.94 -12.19
C CYS A 24 8.02 14.68 -12.13
N SER A 25 8.74 15.53 -11.39
CA SER A 25 10.18 15.39 -11.20
C SER A 25 10.52 14.07 -10.48
N GLU A 26 11.72 13.52 -10.76
CA GLU A 26 12.19 12.31 -10.06
C GLU A 26 12.24 12.52 -8.55
N ARG A 27 12.64 13.72 -8.09
CA ARG A 27 12.61 14.08 -6.67
C ARG A 27 11.20 13.94 -6.07
N ALA A 28 10.15 14.35 -6.78
CA ALA A 28 8.78 14.21 -6.28
C ALA A 28 8.35 12.74 -6.21
N LYS A 29 8.89 11.88 -7.08
CA LYS A 29 8.67 10.42 -7.02
C LYS A 29 9.40 9.83 -5.83
N ASP A 30 10.66 10.19 -5.61
CA ASP A 30 11.45 9.72 -4.48
C ASP A 30 10.80 10.12 -3.14
N GLU A 31 10.41 11.40 -3.00
CA GLU A 31 9.71 11.89 -1.80
C GLU A 31 8.38 11.14 -1.57
N PHE A 32 7.64 10.80 -2.63
CA PHE A 32 6.43 9.98 -2.51
C PHE A 32 6.73 8.57 -1.98
N TRP A 33 7.75 7.89 -2.51
CA TRP A 33 8.09 6.54 -2.09
C TRP A 33 8.67 6.50 -0.68
N THR A 34 9.51 7.47 -0.31
CA THR A 34 10.00 7.61 1.07
C THR A 34 8.85 7.84 2.05
N LEU A 35 7.92 8.74 1.72
CA LEU A 35 6.77 9.00 2.59
C LEU A 35 5.85 7.79 2.71
N LEU A 36 5.66 7.03 1.63
CA LEU A 36 4.86 5.81 1.66
C LEU A 36 5.52 4.77 2.55
N ASP A 37 6.84 4.56 2.42
CA ASP A 37 7.62 3.65 3.27
C ASP A 37 7.50 4.03 4.75
N GLU A 38 7.75 5.30 5.10
CA GLU A 38 7.61 5.82 6.46
C GLU A 38 6.20 5.57 7.02
N LYS A 39 5.15 5.81 6.22
CA LYS A 39 3.76 5.60 6.66
C LYS A 39 3.43 4.13 6.88
N THR A 40 4.01 3.24 6.09
CA THR A 40 3.82 1.79 6.27
C THR A 40 4.65 1.24 7.42
N ALA A 41 5.83 1.80 7.69
CA ALA A 41 6.69 1.43 8.81
C ALA A 41 6.10 1.81 10.18
N GLU A 42 5.15 2.75 10.23
CA GLU A 42 4.36 3.05 11.44
C GLU A 42 3.42 1.90 11.85
N ALA A 43 3.12 0.95 10.96
CA ALA A 43 2.31 -0.21 11.30
C ALA A 43 3.12 -1.23 12.12
N PRO A 44 2.58 -1.77 13.22
CA PRO A 44 3.20 -2.86 13.96
C PRO A 44 3.50 -4.06 13.06
N SER A 45 4.57 -4.81 13.36
CA SER A 45 4.99 -5.97 12.57
C SER A 45 3.98 -7.12 12.57
N GLU A 46 3.10 -7.17 13.57
CA GLU A 46 2.05 -8.19 13.69
C GLU A 46 0.83 -7.87 12.81
N ASP A 47 0.69 -6.60 12.43
CA ASP A 47 -0.44 -6.06 11.69
C ASP A 47 -0.19 -6.13 10.17
N ALA A 48 -1.27 -6.26 9.42
CA ALA A 48 -1.20 -6.29 7.97
C ALA A 48 -1.34 -4.87 7.40
N VAL A 49 -0.54 -4.53 6.39
CA VAL A 49 -0.63 -3.28 5.65
C VAL A 49 -1.16 -3.55 4.26
N VAL A 50 -2.17 -2.78 3.85
CA VAL A 50 -2.77 -2.85 2.51
C VAL A 50 -2.73 -1.46 1.90
N ILE A 51 -2.10 -1.34 0.73
CA ILE A 51 -2.02 -0.09 -0.03
C ILE A 51 -2.89 -0.21 -1.27
N ALA A 52 -3.80 0.73 -1.46
CA ALA A 52 -4.69 0.80 -2.61
C ALA A 52 -4.52 2.14 -3.34
N GLY A 53 -4.50 2.09 -4.67
CA GLY A 53 -4.52 3.27 -5.54
C GLY A 53 -3.59 3.14 -6.75
N ASP A 54 -3.49 4.21 -7.54
CA ASP A 54 -2.65 4.25 -8.73
C ASP A 54 -1.21 4.59 -8.35
N LEU A 55 -0.34 3.58 -8.36
CA LEU A 55 1.05 3.74 -7.95
C LEU A 55 2.01 4.02 -9.12
N ASN A 56 1.51 4.21 -10.35
CA ASN A 56 2.25 4.58 -11.56
C ASN A 56 3.72 4.09 -11.60
N VAL A 57 3.92 2.79 -11.33
CA VAL A 57 5.24 2.18 -11.18
C VAL A 57 5.95 2.14 -12.54
N MET A 58 7.14 2.74 -12.61
CA MET A 58 8.01 2.74 -13.79
C MET A 58 8.27 1.31 -14.28
N TRP A 59 8.38 1.12 -15.61
CA TRP A 59 8.46 -0.18 -16.28
C TRP A 59 9.60 -1.04 -15.72
N GLY A 60 9.21 -1.98 -14.86
CA GLY A 60 10.09 -2.86 -14.10
C GLY A 60 9.31 -3.61 -13.03
N LEU A 61 8.25 -2.99 -12.50
CA LEU A 61 7.26 -3.65 -11.65
C LEU A 61 5.91 -3.72 -12.37
N ARG A 62 5.77 -4.63 -13.34
CA ARG A 62 4.44 -5.07 -13.78
C ARG A 62 3.75 -5.65 -12.54
N LYS A 63 2.77 -4.94 -12.01
CA LYS A 63 1.58 -5.47 -11.34
C LYS A 63 0.73 -4.26 -10.96
N MET A 64 -0.58 -4.39 -11.15
CA MET A 64 -1.52 -3.78 -10.23
C MET A 64 -1.08 -4.26 -8.84
N VAL A 65 -0.38 -3.41 -8.09
CA VAL A 65 0.13 -3.78 -6.78
C VAL A 65 -1.07 -3.73 -5.83
N ALA A 66 -1.82 -4.83 -5.80
CA ALA A 66 -2.28 -5.34 -4.52
C ALA A 66 -1.02 -5.90 -3.84
N ALA A 67 -0.27 -5.05 -3.13
CA ALA A 67 0.71 -5.54 -2.17
C ALA A 67 -0.10 -6.11 -1.00
N VAL A 68 -0.61 -7.31 -1.19
CA VAL A 68 -1.09 -8.16 -0.10
C VAL A 68 0.14 -8.92 0.36
N THR A 69 0.83 -8.41 1.37
CA THR A 69 1.66 -9.29 2.22
C THR A 69 0.69 -10.03 3.15
N ALA A 70 -0.15 -10.90 2.58
CA ALA A 70 -0.85 -11.89 3.37
C ALA A 70 0.18 -12.96 3.70
N VAL A 71 0.63 -12.96 4.96
CA VAL A 71 0.92 -14.25 5.58
C VAL A 71 -0.42 -14.98 5.58
N SER A 72 -0.45 -16.09 4.86
CA SER A 72 -1.51 -17.09 4.67
C SER A 72 -2.82 -16.86 5.43
N ASP A 73 -3.95 -17.00 4.73
CA ASP A 73 -5.34 -17.06 5.23
C ASP A 73 -6.21 -15.83 4.90
N MET A 74 -6.26 -15.44 3.62
CA MET A 74 -7.32 -14.55 3.13
C MET A 74 -7.91 -15.13 1.83
N GLU A 75 -8.62 -16.25 1.97
CA GLU A 75 -9.55 -16.70 0.93
C GLU A 75 -10.83 -15.87 1.06
N HIS A 76 -11.18 -15.12 0.01
CA HIS A 76 -12.37 -14.29 -0.13
C HIS A 76 -12.38 -12.92 0.57
N ALA A 77 -11.78 -11.92 -0.07
CA ALA A 77 -12.23 -10.54 0.03
C ALA A 77 -12.54 -9.99 -1.38
N THR A 78 -13.81 -10.03 -1.77
CA THR A 78 -14.32 -9.34 -2.96
C THR A 78 -14.50 -7.87 -2.60
N LEU A 79 -13.73 -6.96 -3.22
CA LEU A 79 -14.05 -5.54 -3.24
C LEU A 79 -15.32 -5.35 -4.11
N MET A 80 -16.40 -4.87 -3.50
CA MET A 80 -17.54 -4.27 -4.22
C MET A 80 -17.27 -2.79 -4.48
#